data_AF-A0A956UYA1-F1
#
_entry.id   AF-A0A956UYA1-F1
#
_cell.length_a   1.000
_cell.length_b   1.000
_cell.length_c   1.000
_cell.angle_alpha   90.00
_cell.angle_beta   90.00
_cell.angle_gamma   90.00
#
_symmetry.space_group_name_H-M   'P 1'
#
loop_
_entity.id
_entity.type
_entity.pdbx_description
1 polymer ?
#
loop_
_entity_poly.entity_id
_entity_poly.type
_entity_poly.pdbx_seq_one_letter_code
_entity_poly.pdbx_strand_id
1 'polypeptide(L)'
;MAEDELQQQEHDAADDRRETTSGGDGRPKSVYIILFGGVAALVVLLFVIYFSSDRSIPDQPICSTVSVNQAQTAVLEGRVRGITVAYDDTVEPPSAENWGPVLVRVSYTDGQCAILPQGITQQNGLYQFIGTITIYNDITENQAVEIKYDRSTELDASLFETPTPVPTNTPVPSPTPEERTTPEVPSTPETIIGPRLESTPAATP
;
A
#
# COMPACT_ATOMS: atom_id res chain seq x y z
N MET A 1 61.46 -45.52 14.46
CA MET A 1 61.89 -44.15 14.80
C MET A 1 60.88 -43.12 14.25
N ALA A 2 59.57 -43.33 14.45
CA ALA A 2 58.54 -42.39 14.03
C ALA A 2 57.29 -42.44 14.93
N GLU A 3 57.40 -43.04 16.12
CA GLU A 3 56.28 -43.22 17.05
C GLU A 3 56.51 -42.51 18.40
N ASP A 4 57.72 -41.98 18.66
CA ASP A 4 58.05 -41.29 19.91
C ASP A 4 57.77 -39.77 19.88
N GLU A 5 57.55 -39.16 18.72
CA GLU A 5 57.32 -37.70 18.64
C GLU A 5 55.86 -37.28 18.87
N LEU A 6 54.91 -38.23 18.84
CA LEU A 6 53.48 -37.92 18.98
C LEU A 6 52.98 -37.90 20.44
N GLN A 7 53.73 -38.45 21.40
CA GLN A 7 53.34 -38.40 22.82
C GLN A 7 53.90 -37.20 23.58
N GLN A 8 54.94 -36.54 23.06
CA GLN A 8 55.51 -35.36 23.72
C GLN A 8 54.66 -34.09 23.48
N GLN A 9 53.85 -34.05 22.41
CA GLN A 9 53.04 -32.87 22.07
C GLN A 9 51.71 -32.78 22.86
N GLU A 10 51.26 -33.88 23.48
CA GLU A 10 50.01 -33.88 24.26
C GLU A 10 50.22 -33.52 25.74
N HIS A 11 51.45 -33.57 26.25
CA HIS A 11 51.74 -33.26 27.66
C HIS A 11 51.88 -31.75 27.96
N ASP A 12 52.14 -30.92 26.95
CA ASP A 12 52.35 -29.47 27.12
C ASP A 12 51.05 -28.64 27.03
N ALA A 13 49.88 -29.26 26.81
CA ALA A 13 48.60 -28.55 26.69
C ALA A 13 47.76 -28.51 27.99
N ALA A 14 48.25 -29.12 29.08
CA ALA A 14 47.50 -29.21 30.34
C ALA A 14 47.94 -28.20 31.43
N ASP A 15 49.03 -27.46 31.22
CA ASP A 15 49.65 -26.61 32.25
C ASP A 15 49.53 -25.10 31.96
N ASP A 16 48.45 -24.67 31.29
CA ASP A 16 48.13 -23.24 31.12
C ASP A 16 46.70 -22.91 31.61
N ARG A 17 46.30 -23.57 32.71
CA ARG A 17 44.96 -23.37 33.31
C ARG A 17 44.97 -23.17 34.82
N ARG A 18 46.04 -22.62 35.39
CA ARG A 18 46.07 -22.25 36.82
C ARG A 18 46.96 -21.06 37.17
N GLU A 19 46.85 -19.93 36.48
CA GLU A 19 47.27 -18.65 37.08
C GLU A 19 46.26 -17.54 36.81
N THR A 20 45.28 -17.41 37.70
CA THR A 20 44.62 -16.12 38.00
C THR A 20 43.89 -16.19 39.33
N THR A 21 44.62 -16.55 40.39
CA THR A 21 44.19 -16.19 41.74
C THR A 21 45.40 -15.88 42.60
N SER A 22 45.68 -14.60 42.84
CA SER A 22 45.63 -14.02 44.18
C SER A 22 46.41 -12.71 44.20
N GLY A 23 45.71 -11.63 44.54
CA GLY A 23 46.33 -10.32 44.72
C GLY A 23 45.30 -9.26 45.10
N GLY A 24 45.11 -9.07 46.41
CA GLY A 24 44.53 -7.84 46.94
C GLY A 24 43.34 -8.08 47.86
N ASP A 25 43.66 -8.12 49.16
CA ASP A 25 42.80 -7.78 50.29
C ASP A 25 41.93 -6.54 50.01
N GLY A 26 40.70 -6.59 50.48
CA GLY A 26 39.81 -5.43 50.57
C GLY A 26 38.59 -5.49 49.63
N ARG A 27 37.45 -5.88 50.22
CA ARG A 27 36.08 -5.90 49.69
C ARG A 27 35.72 -7.10 48.80
N PRO A 28 34.48 -7.63 48.90
CA PRO A 28 34.07 -8.84 48.21
C PRO A 28 33.94 -8.59 46.69
N LYS A 29 35.05 -8.72 45.97
CA LYS A 29 35.13 -8.61 44.49
C LYS A 29 34.17 -9.58 43.78
N SER A 30 33.79 -10.68 44.44
CA SER A 30 32.78 -11.63 43.93
C SER A 30 31.40 -10.99 43.73
N VAL A 31 30.98 -10.08 44.61
CA VAL A 31 29.69 -9.39 44.50
C VAL A 31 29.67 -8.48 43.27
N TYR A 32 30.78 -7.79 43.00
CA TYR A 32 30.90 -6.91 41.83
C TYR A 32 30.92 -7.68 40.52
N ILE A 33 31.53 -8.88 40.47
CA ILE A 33 31.54 -9.73 39.26
C ILE A 33 30.12 -10.21 38.93
N ILE A 34 29.38 -10.68 39.93
CA ILE A 34 27.99 -11.15 39.73
C ILE A 34 27.09 -9.98 39.33
N LEU A 35 27.23 -8.82 39.97
CA LEU A 35 26.45 -7.63 39.65
C LEU A 35 26.74 -7.14 38.22
N PHE A 36 28.01 -7.11 37.82
CA PHE A 36 28.40 -6.72 36.46
C PHE A 36 27.91 -7.73 35.41
N GLY A 37 27.98 -9.03 35.71
CA GLY A 37 27.42 -10.07 34.85
C GLY A 37 25.91 -9.94 34.66
N GLY A 38 25.18 -9.64 35.74
CA GLY A 38 23.74 -9.38 35.69
C GLY A 38 23.40 -8.13 34.85
N VAL A 39 24.13 -7.03 35.04
CA VAL A 39 23.94 -5.81 34.26
C VAL A 39 24.27 -6.04 32.78
N ALA A 40 25.37 -6.74 32.47
CA ALA A 40 25.74 -7.07 31.10
C ALA A 40 24.68 -7.92 30.41
N ALA A 41 24.13 -8.94 31.10
CA ALA A 41 23.04 -9.75 30.58
C ALA A 41 21.78 -8.91 30.31
N LEU A 42 21.43 -7.97 31.20
CA LEU A 42 20.32 -7.05 31.01
C LEU A 42 20.52 -6.13 29.81
N VAL A 43 21.73 -5.59 29.63
CA VAL A 43 22.06 -4.72 28.48
C VAL A 43 21.97 -5.50 27.17
N VAL A 44 22.48 -6.73 27.13
CA VAL A 44 22.36 -7.60 25.95
C VAL A 44 20.89 -7.90 25.63
N LEU A 45 20.08 -8.21 26.65
CA LEU A 45 18.65 -8.48 26.46
C LEU A 45 17.92 -7.22 25.95
N LEU A 46 18.21 -6.05 26.52
CA LEU A 46 17.66 -4.77 26.07
C LEU A 46 18.08 -4.46 24.63
N PHE A 47 19.32 -4.73 24.24
CA PHE A 47 19.80 -4.57 22.88
C PHE A 47 19.07 -5.49 21.89
N VAL A 48 18.82 -6.74 22.27
CA VAL A 48 18.02 -7.68 21.46
C VAL A 48 16.58 -7.18 21.35
N ILE A 49 15.94 -6.76 22.44
CA ILE A 49 14.57 -6.20 22.40
C ILE A 49 14.52 -4.97 21.49
N TYR A 50 15.49 -4.06 21.61
CA TYR A 50 15.58 -2.85 20.78
C TYR A 50 15.68 -3.19 19.29
N PHE A 51 16.58 -4.11 18.92
CA PHE A 51 16.70 -4.57 17.53
C PHE A 51 15.47 -5.37 17.06
N SER A 52 14.84 -6.13 17.95
CA SER A 52 13.61 -6.86 17.64
C SER A 52 12.40 -5.94 17.51
N SER A 53 12.34 -4.82 18.23
CA SER A 53 11.27 -3.83 18.05
C SER A 53 11.34 -3.10 16.71
N ASP A 54 12.55 -2.93 16.16
CA ASP A 54 12.72 -2.43 14.78
C ASP A 54 12.38 -3.50 13.73
N ARG A 55 12.53 -4.79 14.07
CA ARG A 55 12.10 -5.91 13.21
C ARG A 55 10.63 -6.20 13.43
N SER A 56 9.81 -5.33 12.83
CA SER A 56 8.37 -5.46 12.69
C SER A 56 7.95 -6.91 12.43
N ILE A 57 7.11 -7.42 13.32
CA ILE A 57 6.41 -8.71 13.25
C ILE A 57 5.79 -8.86 11.85
N PRO A 58 6.20 -9.84 11.02
CA PRO A 58 5.56 -10.06 9.73
C PRO A 58 4.33 -10.95 9.93
N ASP A 59 3.38 -10.52 10.75
CA ASP A 59 2.02 -11.05 10.67
C ASP A 59 1.31 -10.15 9.66
N GLN A 60 1.30 -10.56 8.40
CA GLN A 60 0.55 -9.86 7.36
C GLN A 60 -0.92 -9.82 7.82
N PRO A 61 -1.44 -8.68 8.29
CA PRO A 61 -2.87 -8.58 8.52
C PRO A 61 -3.49 -8.77 7.14
N ILE A 62 -4.53 -9.59 7.04
CA ILE A 62 -5.33 -9.67 5.82
C ILE A 62 -5.87 -8.26 5.58
N CYS A 63 -5.25 -7.52 4.67
CA CYS A 63 -5.63 -6.14 4.41
C CYS A 63 -6.99 -6.16 3.69
N SER A 64 -7.93 -5.37 4.17
CA SER A 64 -9.23 -5.22 3.50
C SER A 64 -9.09 -4.43 2.20
N THR A 65 -9.91 -4.70 1.19
CA THR A 65 -9.95 -3.83 0.00
C THR A 65 -10.71 -2.54 0.30
N VAL A 66 -10.20 -1.40 -0.15
CA VAL A 66 -10.82 -0.07 0.03
C VAL A 66 -10.88 0.67 -1.30
N SER A 67 -11.90 1.52 -1.50
CA SER A 67 -11.95 2.38 -2.69
C SER A 67 -10.98 3.56 -2.59
N VAL A 68 -10.56 4.10 -3.73
CA VAL A 68 -9.68 5.28 -3.81
C VAL A 68 -10.28 6.47 -3.04
N ASN A 69 -11.57 6.76 -3.25
CA ASN A 69 -12.25 7.89 -2.60
C ASN A 69 -12.26 7.74 -1.07
N GLN A 70 -12.58 6.54 -0.57
CA GLN A 70 -12.60 6.28 0.87
C GLN A 70 -11.19 6.37 1.47
N ALA A 71 -10.16 5.92 0.75
CA ALA A 71 -8.78 6.07 1.17
C ALA A 71 -8.36 7.55 1.22
N GLN A 72 -8.74 8.36 0.22
CA GLN A 72 -8.50 9.81 0.22
C GLN A 72 -9.15 10.49 1.41
N THR A 73 -10.42 10.19 1.71
CA THR A 73 -11.10 10.71 2.90
C THR A 73 -10.33 10.35 4.17
N ALA A 74 -9.85 9.12 4.30
CA ALA A 74 -9.07 8.70 5.46
C ALA A 74 -7.72 9.43 5.59
N VAL A 75 -7.07 9.80 4.48
CA VAL A 75 -5.85 10.64 4.49
C VAL A 75 -6.19 12.03 5.04
N LEU A 76 -7.23 12.66 4.51
CA LEU A 76 -7.65 14.00 4.92
C LEU A 76 -8.11 14.06 6.39
N GLU A 77 -8.62 12.96 6.92
CA GLU A 77 -8.97 12.81 8.34
C GLU A 77 -7.77 12.47 9.24
N GLY A 78 -6.55 12.36 8.69
CA GLY A 78 -5.35 12.02 9.46
C GLY A 78 -5.32 10.59 9.99
N ARG A 79 -6.15 9.69 9.44
CA ARG A 79 -6.23 8.28 9.89
C ARG A 79 -5.15 7.39 9.29
N VAL A 80 -4.49 7.85 8.23
CA VAL A 80 -3.44 7.10 7.53
C VAL A 80 -2.08 7.42 8.15
N ARG A 81 -1.33 6.36 8.50
CA ARG A 81 0.04 6.45 9.02
C ARG A 81 1.08 6.43 7.91
N GLY A 82 0.85 5.57 6.91
CA GLY A 82 1.76 5.43 5.80
C GLY A 82 1.16 4.62 4.66
N ILE A 83 1.80 4.67 3.51
CA ILE A 83 1.45 3.89 2.33
C ILE A 83 2.68 3.17 1.80
N THR A 84 2.47 1.99 1.23
CA THR A 84 3.47 1.24 0.46
C THR A 84 2.98 1.17 -0.98
N VAL A 85 3.78 1.71 -1.89
CA VAL A 85 3.52 1.74 -3.32
C VAL A 85 4.42 0.72 -3.99
N ALA A 86 3.84 -0.32 -4.57
CA ALA A 86 4.58 -1.28 -5.37
C ALA A 86 4.46 -0.95 -6.85
N TYR A 87 5.60 -1.00 -7.53
CA TYR A 87 5.74 -0.74 -8.96
C TYR A 87 6.77 -1.69 -9.57
N ASP A 88 6.64 -1.93 -10.87
CA ASP A 88 7.61 -2.72 -11.64
C ASP A 88 8.73 -1.80 -12.15
N ASP A 89 9.97 -2.14 -11.81
CA ASP A 89 11.18 -1.44 -12.23
C ASP A 89 11.95 -2.17 -13.34
N THR A 90 11.44 -3.31 -13.81
CA THR A 90 12.07 -4.16 -14.83
C THR A 90 11.63 -3.85 -16.26
N VAL A 91 10.60 -3.00 -16.43
CA VAL A 91 10.07 -2.62 -17.73
C VAL A 91 10.98 -1.59 -18.40
N GLU A 92 11.59 -1.99 -19.52
CA GLU A 92 12.48 -1.14 -20.30
C GLU A 92 12.13 -1.17 -21.80
N PRO A 93 11.86 -0.03 -22.45
CA PRO A 93 11.87 1.34 -21.91
C PRO A 93 10.63 1.66 -21.05
N PRO A 94 10.77 2.53 -20.03
CA PRO A 94 9.64 2.96 -19.23
C PRO A 94 8.69 3.81 -20.09
N SER A 95 7.47 3.31 -20.31
CA SER A 95 6.37 4.07 -20.89
C SER A 95 5.32 4.34 -19.83
N ALA A 96 4.57 5.44 -19.95
CA ALA A 96 3.49 5.74 -19.00
C ALA A 96 2.42 4.63 -18.91
N GLU A 97 2.32 3.79 -19.94
CA GLU A 97 1.42 2.65 -19.99
C GLU A 97 1.96 1.47 -19.16
N ASN A 98 3.27 1.20 -19.21
CA ASN A 98 3.85 -0.01 -18.61
C ASN A 98 4.66 0.27 -17.34
N TRP A 99 4.79 1.53 -16.94
CA TRP A 99 5.57 1.96 -15.80
C TRP A 99 4.69 2.79 -14.84
N GLY A 100 4.63 2.38 -13.57
CA GLY A 100 3.87 3.10 -12.56
C GLY A 100 3.39 2.24 -11.38
N PRO A 101 2.68 2.85 -10.42
CA PRO A 101 2.16 2.16 -9.26
C PRO A 101 1.02 1.23 -9.68
N VAL A 102 1.16 -0.06 -9.39
CA VAL A 102 0.12 -1.07 -9.70
C VAL A 102 -0.59 -1.60 -8.47
N LEU A 103 0.02 -1.42 -7.31
CA LEU A 103 -0.53 -1.83 -6.02
C LEU A 103 -0.16 -0.78 -4.97
N VAL A 104 -1.16 -0.34 -4.22
CA VAL A 104 -0.96 0.55 -3.07
C VAL A 104 -1.59 -0.08 -1.84
N ARG A 105 -0.76 -0.28 -0.82
CA ARG A 105 -1.19 -0.68 0.51
C ARG A 105 -1.22 0.54 1.42
N VAL A 106 -2.33 0.75 2.11
CA VAL A 106 -2.51 1.81 3.10
C VAL A 106 -2.38 1.20 4.48
N SER A 107 -1.60 1.83 5.33
CA SER A 107 -1.45 1.49 6.75
C SER A 107 -2.11 2.58 7.57
N TYR A 108 -3.11 2.21 8.38
CA TYR A 108 -3.81 3.12 9.26
C TYR A 108 -3.08 3.29 10.60
N THR A 109 -3.47 4.32 11.34
CA THR A 109 -2.95 4.64 12.67
C THR A 109 -3.39 3.65 13.76
N ASP A 110 -4.51 2.97 13.55
CA ASP A 110 -5.06 1.91 14.42
C ASP A 110 -4.39 0.53 14.21
N GLY A 111 -3.41 0.45 13.30
CA GLY A 111 -2.73 -0.80 12.94
C GLY A 111 -3.46 -1.64 11.88
N GLN A 112 -4.63 -1.22 11.41
CA GLN A 112 -5.29 -1.85 10.28
C GLN A 112 -4.55 -1.55 8.97
N CYS A 113 -4.77 -2.38 7.95
CA CYS A 113 -4.29 -2.11 6.60
C CYS A 113 -5.38 -2.33 5.56
N ALA A 114 -5.29 -1.57 4.47
CA ALA A 114 -6.15 -1.74 3.31
C ALA A 114 -5.37 -1.74 1.99
N ILE A 115 -5.93 -2.37 0.97
CA ILE A 115 -5.39 -2.41 -0.38
C ILE A 115 -6.33 -1.64 -1.31
N LEU A 116 -5.79 -0.72 -2.09
CA LEU A 116 -6.54 0.01 -3.12
C LEU A 116 -6.86 -0.88 -4.32
N PRO A 117 -7.82 -0.50 -5.19
CA PRO A 117 -8.08 -1.21 -6.42
C PRO A 117 -6.80 -1.30 -7.26
N GLN A 118 -6.39 -2.49 -7.62
CA GLN A 118 -5.08 -2.76 -8.19
C GLN A 118 -5.12 -2.93 -9.72
N GLY A 119 -3.95 -2.79 -10.34
CA GLY A 119 -3.70 -3.05 -11.75
C GLY A 119 -3.65 -1.82 -12.65
N ILE A 120 -3.20 -2.03 -13.88
CA ILE A 120 -2.89 -0.98 -14.87
C ILE A 120 -4.11 -0.10 -15.22
N THR A 121 -5.32 -0.67 -15.15
CA THR A 121 -6.57 0.08 -15.42
C THR A 121 -6.93 1.06 -14.30
N GLN A 122 -6.43 0.86 -13.09
CA GLN A 122 -6.69 1.70 -11.92
C GLN A 122 -5.56 2.69 -11.63
N GLN A 123 -4.51 2.69 -12.47
CA GLN A 123 -3.29 3.47 -12.27
C GLN A 123 -3.56 4.98 -12.09
N ASN A 124 -4.52 5.54 -12.84
CA ASN A 124 -4.93 6.93 -12.69
C ASN A 124 -5.48 7.24 -11.27
N GLY A 125 -6.31 6.35 -10.71
CA GLY A 125 -6.82 6.49 -9.35
C GLY A 125 -5.71 6.38 -8.30
N LEU A 126 -4.71 5.53 -8.54
CA LEU A 126 -3.53 5.39 -7.68
C LEU A 126 -2.69 6.67 -7.69
N TYR A 127 -2.42 7.24 -8.85
CA TYR A 127 -1.70 8.51 -8.96
C TYR A 127 -2.44 9.65 -8.27
N GLN A 128 -3.76 9.74 -8.44
CA GLN A 128 -4.57 10.75 -7.76
C GLN A 128 -4.51 10.61 -6.24
N PHE A 129 -4.54 9.37 -5.73
CA PHE A 129 -4.37 9.11 -4.30
C PHE A 129 -2.99 9.51 -3.77
N ILE A 130 -1.91 9.11 -4.46
CA ILE A 130 -0.54 9.50 -4.09
C ILE A 130 -0.39 11.02 -4.12
N GLY A 131 -0.93 11.69 -5.15
CA GLY A 131 -0.92 13.15 -5.24
C GLY A 131 -1.68 13.83 -4.10
N THR A 132 -2.80 13.26 -3.66
CA THR A 132 -3.57 13.75 -2.49
C THR A 132 -2.72 13.70 -1.23
N ILE A 133 -1.96 12.62 -1.02
CA ILE A 133 -1.06 12.48 0.13
C ILE A 133 0.08 13.48 0.06
N THR A 134 0.68 13.68 -1.12
CA THR A 134 1.75 14.68 -1.30
C THR A 134 1.28 16.07 -0.89
N ILE A 135 0.10 16.49 -1.35
CA ILE A 135 -0.48 17.79 -0.99
C ILE A 135 -0.80 17.83 0.51
N TYR A 136 -1.41 16.77 1.06
CA TYR A 136 -1.74 16.69 2.48
C TYR A 136 -0.51 16.85 3.37
N ASN A 137 0.61 16.21 3.00
CA ASN A 137 1.88 16.31 3.72
C ASN A 137 2.51 17.70 3.62
N ASP A 138 2.34 18.40 2.49
CA ASP A 138 2.86 19.76 2.30
C ASP A 138 2.12 20.78 3.17
N ILE A 139 0.81 20.60 3.37
CA ILE A 139 -0.04 21.52 4.15
C ILE A 139 -0.09 21.18 5.64
N THR A 140 0.27 19.96 6.05
CA THR A 140 0.12 19.48 7.42
C THR A 140 1.46 19.47 8.15
N GLU A 141 1.59 20.31 9.18
CA GLU A 141 2.86 20.43 9.92
C GLU A 141 3.09 19.35 10.99
N ASN A 142 2.01 18.67 11.43
CA ASN A 142 2.06 17.82 12.64
C ASN A 142 1.99 16.32 12.34
N GLN A 143 1.57 15.92 11.15
CA GLN A 143 1.30 14.51 10.85
C GLN A 143 1.50 14.22 9.37
N ALA A 144 2.73 13.87 9.01
CA ALA A 144 3.07 13.45 7.66
C ALA A 144 2.79 11.95 7.47
N VAL A 145 2.15 11.60 6.37
CA VAL A 145 1.96 10.23 5.92
C VAL A 145 3.27 9.75 5.30
N GLU A 146 3.80 8.64 5.80
CA GLU A 146 5.01 8.02 5.26
C GLU A 146 4.72 7.36 3.89
N ILE A 147 5.52 7.66 2.87
CA ILE A 147 5.41 7.00 1.55
C ILE A 147 6.62 6.08 1.36
N LYS A 148 6.36 4.77 1.31
CA LYS A 148 7.37 3.75 1.01
C LYS A 148 7.19 3.24 -0.42
N TYR A 149 8.28 3.24 -1.16
CA TYR A 149 8.34 2.70 -2.51
C TYR A 149 8.94 1.30 -2.45
N ASP A 150 8.15 0.29 -2.78
CA ASP A 150 8.57 -1.10 -2.80
C ASP A 150 8.84 -1.53 -4.24
N ARG A 151 10.09 -1.90 -4.49
CA ARG A 151 10.54 -2.43 -5.78
C ARG A 151 10.38 -3.93 -5.71
N SER A 152 9.27 -4.43 -6.24
CA SER A 152 9.01 -5.86 -6.25
C SER A 152 9.04 -6.40 -7.66
N THR A 153 9.96 -7.34 -7.89
CA THR A 153 10.03 -8.16 -9.09
C THR A 153 9.04 -9.34 -9.06
N GLU A 154 8.27 -9.47 -7.98
CA GLU A 154 7.30 -10.57 -7.75
C GLU A 154 5.85 -10.08 -7.80
N LEU A 155 5.59 -9.02 -8.57
CA LEU A 155 4.22 -8.57 -8.82
C LEU A 155 3.51 -9.55 -9.75
N ASP A 156 2.26 -9.88 -9.41
CA ASP A 156 1.44 -10.77 -10.23
C ASP A 156 1.25 -10.16 -11.63
N ALA A 157 1.56 -10.93 -12.68
CA ALA A 157 1.47 -10.49 -14.07
C ALA A 157 0.05 -10.00 -14.44
N SER A 158 -0.99 -10.54 -13.78
CA SER A 158 -2.37 -10.11 -13.98
C SER A 158 -2.62 -8.64 -13.63
N LEU A 159 -1.78 -8.02 -12.81
CA LEU A 159 -1.85 -6.58 -12.51
C LEU A 159 -1.54 -5.71 -13.73
N PHE A 160 -0.85 -6.26 -14.73
CA PHE A 160 -0.44 -5.53 -15.92
C PHE A 160 -1.32 -5.87 -17.13
N GLU A 161 -2.24 -6.82 -16.99
CA GLU A 161 -3.14 -7.20 -18.08
C GLU A 161 -4.25 -6.15 -18.26
N THR A 162 -4.32 -5.58 -19.45
CA THR A 162 -5.49 -4.79 -19.86
C THR A 162 -6.60 -5.76 -20.25
N PRO A 163 -7.83 -5.64 -19.68
CA PRO A 163 -8.92 -6.52 -20.06
C PRO A 163 -9.21 -6.42 -21.56
N THR A 164 -9.31 -7.57 -22.23
CA THR A 164 -9.70 -7.62 -23.64
C THR A 164 -11.13 -7.09 -23.78
N PRO A 165 -11.40 -6.09 -24.65
CA PRO A 165 -12.76 -5.59 -24.83
C PRO A 165 -13.66 -6.73 -25.31
N VAL A 166 -14.78 -6.94 -24.61
CA VAL A 166 -15.81 -7.88 -25.06
C VAL A 166 -16.36 -7.35 -26.39
N PRO A 167 -16.39 -8.15 -27.48
CA PRO A 167 -16.94 -7.69 -28.74
C PRO A 167 -18.38 -7.25 -28.53
N THR A 168 -18.68 -5.99 -28.85
CA THR A 168 -20.06 -5.50 -28.89
C THR A 168 -20.76 -6.22 -30.04
N ASN A 169 -21.76 -7.04 -29.75
CA ASN A 169 -22.62 -7.58 -30.79
C ASN A 169 -23.32 -6.40 -31.47
N THR A 170 -22.91 -6.08 -32.70
CA THR A 170 -23.63 -5.13 -33.54
C THR A 170 -25.06 -5.62 -33.70
N PRO A 171 -26.08 -4.85 -33.29
CA PRO A 171 -27.46 -5.26 -33.50
C PRO A 171 -27.71 -5.43 -35.00
N VAL A 172 -28.25 -6.58 -35.39
CA VAL A 172 -28.74 -6.80 -36.75
C VAL A 172 -29.78 -5.70 -37.04
N PRO A 173 -29.70 -4.97 -38.17
CA PRO A 173 -30.69 -3.96 -38.50
C PRO A 173 -32.07 -4.61 -38.50
N SER A 174 -32.97 -4.08 -37.66
CA SER A 174 -34.38 -4.45 -37.68
C SER A 174 -34.93 -4.11 -39.07
N PRO A 175 -35.72 -4.98 -39.72
CA PRO A 175 -36.36 -4.62 -40.98
C PRO A 175 -37.20 -3.34 -40.77
N THR A 176 -36.99 -2.36 -41.65
CA THR A 176 -37.80 -1.14 -41.72
C THR A 176 -39.27 -1.56 -41.89
N PRO A 177 -40.21 -1.08 -41.05
CA PRO A 177 -41.62 -1.35 -41.23
C PRO A 177 -42.08 -0.86 -42.61
N GLU A 178 -42.70 -1.74 -43.37
CA GLU A 178 -43.31 -1.42 -44.66
C GLU A 178 -44.36 -0.32 -44.45
N GLU A 179 -44.26 0.75 -45.23
CA GLU A 179 -45.08 1.95 -45.09
C GLU A 179 -46.55 1.61 -45.32
N ARG A 180 -47.36 1.62 -44.25
CA ARG A 180 -48.80 1.41 -44.34
C ARG A 180 -49.41 2.65 -44.99
N THR A 181 -49.91 2.51 -46.21
CA THR A 181 -50.69 3.55 -46.89
C THR A 181 -51.85 3.98 -46.00
N THR A 182 -51.82 5.25 -45.60
CA THR A 182 -52.86 5.87 -44.78
C THR A 182 -54.10 6.12 -45.65
N PRO A 183 -55.31 5.68 -45.25
CA PRO A 183 -56.53 6.02 -45.96
C PRO A 183 -56.78 7.54 -45.96
N GLU A 184 -57.07 8.07 -47.14
CA GLU A 184 -57.43 9.47 -47.37
C GLU A 184 -58.68 9.85 -46.57
N VAL A 185 -58.56 10.81 -45.64
CA VAL A 185 -59.67 11.36 -44.86
C VAL A 185 -60.27 12.54 -45.63
N PRO A 186 -61.59 12.57 -45.90
CA PRO A 186 -62.24 13.68 -46.59
C PRO A 186 -62.29 14.95 -45.72
N SER A 187 -61.85 16.06 -46.32
CA SER A 187 -61.81 17.40 -45.73
C SER A 187 -63.19 17.89 -45.30
N THR A 188 -63.33 18.27 -44.02
CA THR A 188 -64.50 18.97 -43.47
C THR A 188 -64.20 20.48 -43.42
N PRO A 189 -65.11 21.37 -43.86
CA PRO A 189 -64.83 22.80 -43.98
C PRO A 189 -64.75 23.54 -42.64
N GLU A 190 -63.82 24.50 -42.58
CA GLU A 190 -63.59 25.45 -41.49
C GLU A 190 -64.85 26.25 -41.12
N THR A 191 -65.14 26.34 -39.82
CA THR A 191 -66.05 27.33 -39.25
C THR A 191 -65.24 28.34 -38.43
N ILE A 192 -65.25 29.57 -38.90
CA ILE A 192 -64.65 30.79 -38.35
C ILE A 192 -65.60 31.41 -37.31
N ILE A 193 -65.26 31.45 -36.00
CA ILE A 193 -65.62 32.48 -34.97
C ILE A 193 -64.71 32.19 -33.74
N GLY A 194 -63.96 33.08 -33.08
CA GLY A 194 -63.84 34.54 -33.04
C GLY A 194 -62.70 34.94 -32.06
N PRO A 195 -62.57 36.23 -31.69
CA PRO A 195 -61.36 36.77 -31.05
C PRO A 195 -61.33 36.51 -29.54
N ARG A 196 -60.20 36.03 -29.01
CA ARG A 196 -59.94 35.93 -27.57
C ARG A 196 -58.85 36.91 -27.15
N LEU A 197 -59.24 37.75 -26.20
CA LEU A 197 -58.52 38.87 -25.62
C LEU A 197 -57.25 38.46 -24.86
N GLU A 198 -56.21 39.25 -25.16
CA GLU A 198 -55.17 39.81 -24.29
C GLU A 198 -55.32 39.65 -22.77
N SER A 199 -54.26 39.15 -22.10
CA SER A 199 -53.85 39.60 -20.75
C SER A 199 -52.50 38.98 -20.31
N THR A 200 -51.46 39.80 -20.42
CA THR A 200 -50.25 39.90 -19.55
C THR A 200 -50.69 40.51 -18.19
N PRO A 201 -49.91 40.60 -17.06
CA PRO A 201 -48.56 40.14 -16.66
C PRO A 201 -48.55 39.39 -15.30
N ALA A 202 -47.37 38.97 -14.81
CA ALA A 202 -46.77 39.48 -13.55
C ALA A 202 -45.50 38.71 -13.16
N ALA A 203 -44.46 39.50 -12.86
CA ALA A 203 -43.19 39.08 -12.29
C ALA A 203 -43.26 39.00 -10.75
N THR A 204 -42.10 38.61 -10.17
CA THR A 204 -41.59 38.93 -8.81
C THR A 204 -41.79 37.82 -7.76
N PRO A 205 -40.89 37.68 -6.75
CA PRO A 205 -39.57 38.28 -6.51
C PRO A 205 -38.37 37.34 -6.74
#